data_AF-A0A923CPR4-F1
#
_entry.id   AF-A0A923CPR4-F1
#
_cell.length_a   1.000
_cell.length_b   1.000
_cell.length_c   1.000
_cell.angle_alpha   90.00
_cell.angle_beta   90.00
_cell.angle_gamma   90.00
#
_symmetry.space_group_name_H-M   'P 1'
#
loop_
_entity.id
_entity.type
_entity.pdbx_description
1 polymer ?
#
loop_
_entity_poly.entity_id
_entity_poly.type
_entity_poly.pdbx_seq_one_letter_code
_entity_poly.pdbx_strand_id
1 'polypeptide(L)'
;MGGHLRRGGARAATQLVRSLFGFAVAVALSAGSLAPAHAATDEIPLDVQAAFSDDALAALRQSEESPSADGETGGSEFTGATSFGAPRQVHLWSSDLILGKSSDQPTTALDEWLAPILGPAGEPLGAYRVWRPTPESTAELAGYNNDIELAAALQKLDEVSVLVSDPTIEAWYAVRDRSVSAVNQSAAREVPYPTAIDEVALLVAERYGAAIADSEEVGEGAAGGMAVDDRRPWFYGMDPWILGAGSLLLLVAAWGGIWWARARRRVGDPAALP
;
A
#
# COMPACT_ATOMS: atom_id res chain seq x y z
N MET A 1 70.80 -50.03 14.94
CA MET A 1 70.20 -50.90 15.97
C MET A 1 70.03 -50.09 17.24
N GLY A 2 68.78 -50.00 17.74
CA GLY A 2 68.40 -49.51 19.09
C GLY A 2 68.51 -47.99 19.30
N GLY A 3 67.57 -47.26 19.87
CA GLY A 3 66.27 -47.53 20.51
C GLY A 3 65.67 -46.14 20.84
N HIS A 4 64.36 -45.95 20.68
CA HIS A 4 63.36 -45.79 21.76
C HIS A 4 63.66 -44.66 22.77
N LEU A 5 62.76 -43.81 23.27
CA LEU A 5 61.31 -43.56 23.16
C LEU A 5 61.03 -42.32 24.04
N ARG A 6 60.04 -41.51 23.65
CA ARG A 6 59.03 -40.80 24.50
C ARG A 6 59.43 -39.76 25.57
N ARG A 7 58.92 -38.54 25.38
CA ARG A 7 57.82 -37.86 26.13
C ARG A 7 57.76 -36.43 25.56
N GLY A 8 56.67 -35.89 25.01
CA GLY A 8 55.29 -35.89 25.48
C GLY A 8 55.02 -34.54 26.14
N GLY A 9 54.13 -33.71 25.58
CA GLY A 9 53.62 -32.53 26.29
C GLY A 9 53.23 -31.36 25.38
N ALA A 10 51.96 -31.32 25.01
CA ALA A 10 51.31 -30.26 24.23
C ALA A 10 51.09 -28.96 25.02
N ARG A 11 50.94 -27.86 24.28
CA ARG A 11 49.94 -26.76 24.39
C ARG A 11 50.53 -25.56 23.63
N ALA A 12 50.11 -25.33 22.40
CA ALA A 12 48.91 -24.56 22.04
C ALA A 12 49.00 -23.09 22.45
N ALA A 13 48.96 -22.24 21.43
CA ALA A 13 48.19 -21.00 21.30
C ALA A 13 49.05 -19.77 20.97
N THR A 14 49.17 -19.42 19.69
CA THR A 14 48.33 -18.52 18.87
C THR A 14 48.69 -17.04 19.04
N GLN A 15 48.95 -16.41 17.88
CA GLN A 15 48.85 -14.98 17.55
C GLN A 15 50.06 -14.10 17.94
N LEU A 16 50.45 -13.06 17.19
CA LEU A 16 49.60 -12.16 16.41
C LEU A 16 50.37 -11.48 15.25
N VAL A 17 49.62 -11.25 14.18
CA VAL A 17 49.94 -10.61 12.91
C VAL A 17 50.26 -9.12 13.09
N ARG A 18 51.21 -8.59 12.31
CA ARG A 18 51.40 -7.15 12.11
C ARG A 18 51.85 -6.91 10.67
N SER A 19 50.90 -6.62 9.79
CA SER A 19 51.19 -5.98 8.50
C SER A 19 50.09 -4.97 8.19
N LEU A 20 50.51 -3.71 8.25
CA LEU A 20 49.75 -2.53 7.84
C LEU A 20 49.79 -2.45 6.32
N PHE A 21 48.63 -2.46 5.66
CA PHE A 21 48.50 -1.96 4.30
C PHE A 21 47.42 -0.88 4.30
N GLY A 22 47.86 0.34 3.99
CA GLY A 22 47.01 1.52 3.89
C GLY A 22 46.14 1.44 2.65
N PHE A 23 44.86 1.76 2.82
CA PHE A 23 43.89 1.90 1.74
C PHE A 23 43.62 3.39 1.57
N ALA A 24 44.14 3.98 0.49
CA ALA A 24 43.79 5.33 0.08
C ALA A 24 42.46 5.27 -0.69
N VAL A 25 41.38 5.77 -0.06
CA VAL A 25 40.07 5.90 -0.71
C VAL A 25 40.06 7.21 -1.50
N ALA A 26 40.04 7.10 -2.82
CA ALA A 26 39.72 8.20 -3.71
C ALA A 26 38.19 8.38 -3.74
N VAL A 27 37.69 9.45 -3.12
CA VAL A 27 36.27 9.84 -3.20
C VAL A 27 36.06 10.58 -4.52
N ALA A 28 35.51 9.87 -5.51
CA ALA A 28 34.97 10.49 -6.70
C ALA A 28 33.60 11.10 -6.34
N LEU A 29 33.54 12.43 -6.25
CA LEU A 29 32.31 13.21 -6.19
C LEU A 29 31.60 13.11 -7.54
N SER A 30 30.79 12.07 -7.71
CA SER A 30 29.79 12.03 -8.77
C SER A 30 28.74 13.10 -8.43
N ALA A 31 28.77 14.21 -9.16
CA ALA A 31 27.66 15.16 -9.22
C ALA A 31 26.47 14.47 -9.89
N GLY A 32 25.77 13.63 -9.12
CA GLY A 32 24.44 13.17 -9.49
C GLY A 32 23.49 14.35 -9.34
N SER A 33 22.80 14.71 -10.43
CA SER A 33 21.64 15.58 -10.37
C SER A 33 20.68 15.01 -9.33
N LEU A 34 20.61 15.64 -8.16
CA LEU A 34 19.50 15.48 -7.25
C LEU A 34 18.29 16.08 -7.97
N ALA A 35 17.53 15.24 -8.66
CA ALA A 35 16.16 15.60 -8.99
C ALA A 35 15.49 15.96 -7.66
N PRO A 36 14.84 17.13 -7.55
CA PRO A 36 14.14 17.47 -6.33
C PRO A 36 13.11 16.36 -6.08
N ALA A 37 13.16 15.78 -4.89
CA ALA A 37 12.04 15.01 -4.35
C ALA A 37 10.81 15.92 -4.50
N HIS A 38 9.86 15.52 -5.32
CA HIS A 38 8.56 16.19 -5.37
C HIS A 38 7.87 15.87 -4.04
N ALA A 39 8.18 16.64 -3.02
CA ALA A 39 7.30 16.79 -1.88
C ALA A 39 6.03 17.41 -2.46
N ALA A 40 4.97 16.61 -2.56
CA ALA A 40 3.65 17.07 -2.99
C ALA A 40 3.25 18.22 -2.07
N THR A 41 3.46 19.44 -2.56
CA THR A 41 2.91 20.66 -1.98
C THR A 41 1.65 20.99 -2.76
N ASP A 42 0.84 19.97 -3.07
CA ASP A 42 -0.45 20.18 -3.69
C ASP A 42 -1.39 20.58 -2.56
N GLU A 43 -1.66 21.89 -2.53
CA GLU A 43 -2.71 22.48 -1.72
C GLU A 43 -4.00 21.65 -1.89
N ILE A 44 -4.61 21.25 -0.78
CA ILE A 44 -5.84 20.42 -0.80
C ILE A 44 -6.88 21.16 -1.64
N PRO A 45 -7.46 20.53 -2.69
CA PRO A 45 -8.42 21.22 -3.55
C PRO A 45 -9.64 21.76 -2.79
N LEU A 46 -10.19 22.89 -3.24
CA LEU A 46 -11.30 23.57 -2.53
C LEU A 46 -12.56 22.72 -2.39
N ASP A 47 -12.88 21.90 -3.39
CA ASP A 47 -14.02 20.98 -3.35
C ASP A 47 -13.80 19.86 -2.32
N VAL A 48 -12.56 19.37 -2.19
CA VAL A 48 -12.18 18.41 -1.14
C VAL A 48 -12.28 19.05 0.23
N GLN A 49 -11.79 20.29 0.41
CA GLN A 49 -11.96 21.02 1.68
C GLN A 49 -13.44 21.18 2.04
N ALA A 50 -14.31 21.48 1.07
CA ALA A 50 -15.74 21.58 1.29
C ALA A 50 -16.39 20.24 1.70
N ALA A 51 -15.88 19.12 1.18
CA ALA A 51 -16.33 17.78 1.56
C ALA A 51 -15.92 17.38 3.00
N PHE A 52 -14.94 18.06 3.61
CA PHE A 52 -14.56 17.94 5.02
C PHE A 52 -15.05 19.14 5.85
N SER A 53 -16.30 19.58 5.63
CA SER A 53 -16.90 20.73 6.32
C SER A 53 -17.71 20.35 7.57
N ASP A 54 -18.06 21.35 8.39
CA ASP A 54 -18.98 21.20 9.52
C ASP A 54 -20.36 20.67 9.09
N ASP A 55 -20.80 21.03 7.87
CA ASP A 55 -22.04 20.52 7.28
C ASP A 55 -21.93 19.02 6.96
N ALA A 56 -20.78 18.57 6.41
CA ALA A 56 -20.52 17.16 6.18
C ALA A 56 -20.48 16.36 7.50
N LEU A 57 -19.92 16.96 8.55
CA LEU A 57 -19.91 16.37 9.88
C LEU A 57 -21.31 16.32 10.52
N ALA A 58 -22.13 17.34 10.30
CA ALA A 58 -23.52 17.35 10.75
C ALA A 58 -24.36 16.29 10.01
N ALA A 59 -24.13 16.11 8.70
CA ALA A 59 -24.76 15.05 7.92
C ALA A 59 -24.34 13.65 8.40
N LEU A 60 -23.04 13.45 8.70
CA LEU A 60 -22.52 12.20 9.27
C LEU A 60 -23.20 11.86 10.61
N ARG A 61 -23.38 12.85 11.49
CA ARG A 61 -24.06 12.64 12.77
C ARG A 61 -25.54 12.25 12.57
N GLN A 62 -26.22 12.87 11.61
CA GLN A 62 -27.61 12.58 11.29
C GLN A 62 -27.82 11.21 10.62
N SER A 63 -26.88 10.76 9.77
CA SER A 63 -26.99 9.45 9.11
C SER A 63 -26.96 8.30 10.13
N GLU A 64 -26.17 8.46 11.19
CA GLU A 64 -26.04 7.49 12.28
C GLU A 64 -27.17 7.55 13.32
N GLU A 65 -27.90 8.67 13.41
CA GLU A 65 -29.07 8.80 14.30
C GLU A 65 -30.33 8.11 13.75
N SER A 66 -30.29 7.63 12.49
CA SER A 66 -31.40 6.90 11.90
C SER A 66 -31.54 5.51 12.56
N PRO A 67 -32.67 5.21 13.24
CA PRO A 67 -32.83 3.95 13.93
C PRO A 67 -32.81 2.78 12.93
N SER A 68 -31.94 1.81 13.16
CA SER A 68 -32.04 0.50 12.53
C SER A 68 -33.44 -0.06 12.75
N ALA A 69 -34.04 -0.68 11.73
CA ALA A 69 -35.43 -1.19 11.75
C ALA A 69 -35.73 -2.16 12.91
N ASP A 70 -34.68 -2.67 13.57
CA ASP A 70 -34.74 -3.65 14.65
C ASP A 70 -34.75 -3.03 16.05
N GLY A 71 -34.78 -1.70 16.18
CA GLY A 71 -34.96 -1.02 17.47
C GLY A 71 -33.77 -1.08 18.43
N GLU A 72 -32.66 -1.71 18.04
CA GLU A 72 -31.38 -1.55 18.73
C GLU A 72 -30.81 -0.17 18.37
N THR A 73 -30.99 0.77 19.30
CA THR A 73 -30.27 2.05 19.28
C THR A 73 -28.84 1.78 19.74
N GLY A 74 -28.02 1.19 18.87
CA GLY A 74 -26.58 1.35 18.99
C GLY A 74 -26.30 2.85 18.95
N GLY A 75 -25.70 3.41 20.01
CA GLY A 75 -25.38 4.84 20.03
C GLY A 75 -24.54 5.18 18.80
N SER A 76 -24.92 6.23 18.07
CA SER A 76 -24.20 6.67 16.88
C SER A 76 -22.72 6.84 17.21
N GLU A 77 -21.86 6.06 16.55
CA GLU A 77 -20.42 5.97 16.87
C GLU A 77 -19.71 7.33 16.66
N PHE A 78 -20.35 8.21 15.89
CA PHE A 78 -19.88 9.56 15.58
C PHE A 78 -20.72 10.68 16.20
N THR A 79 -21.64 10.40 17.14
CA THR A 79 -22.44 11.44 17.82
C THR A 79 -21.54 12.51 18.45
N GLY A 80 -20.38 12.09 18.97
CA GLY A 80 -19.37 12.96 19.58
C GLY A 80 -18.40 13.61 18.59
N ALA A 81 -18.55 13.41 17.28
CA ALA A 81 -17.64 13.98 16.30
C ALA A 81 -17.80 15.49 16.19
N THR A 82 -16.68 16.21 16.29
CA THR A 82 -16.65 17.69 16.31
C THR A 82 -15.80 18.31 15.21
N SER A 83 -14.88 17.56 14.61
CA SER A 83 -14.06 18.04 13.50
C SER A 83 -13.46 16.89 12.69
N PHE A 84 -12.98 17.19 11.49
CA PHE A 84 -12.02 16.34 10.77
C PHE A 84 -10.59 16.81 11.04
N GLY A 85 -9.63 15.89 11.02
CA GLY A 85 -8.21 16.23 10.91
C GLY A 85 -7.83 16.61 9.48
N ALA A 86 -6.52 16.78 9.24
CA ALA A 86 -6.01 17.14 7.92
C ALA A 86 -6.29 16.02 6.89
N PRO A 87 -7.01 16.31 5.79
CA PRO A 87 -7.19 15.35 4.69
C PRO A 87 -5.86 15.02 4.03
N ARG A 88 -5.68 13.74 3.68
CA ARG A 88 -4.50 13.24 2.96
C ARG A 88 -4.93 12.54 1.70
N GLN A 89 -4.30 12.88 0.58
CA GLN A 89 -4.54 12.19 -0.67
C GLN A 89 -4.07 10.74 -0.55
N VAL A 90 -4.91 9.82 -1.00
CA VAL A 90 -4.63 8.39 -1.00
C VAL A 90 -3.89 8.03 -2.28
N HIS A 91 -2.88 7.19 -2.16
CA HIS A 91 -2.16 6.62 -3.28
C HIS A 91 -2.32 5.09 -3.29
N LEU A 92 -2.08 4.48 -4.45
CA LEU A 92 -1.83 3.04 -4.58
C LEU A 92 -0.36 2.78 -4.87
N TRP A 93 0.07 1.53 -4.70
CA TRP A 93 1.34 1.08 -5.27
C TRP A 93 1.33 1.23 -6.80
N SER A 94 2.43 1.73 -7.36
CA SER A 94 2.58 1.85 -8.81
C SER A 94 2.60 0.48 -9.48
N SER A 95 2.29 0.44 -10.77
CA SER A 95 2.37 -0.78 -11.57
C SER A 95 3.78 -1.38 -11.60
N ASP A 96 4.82 -0.54 -11.59
CA ASP A 96 6.20 -1.03 -11.52
C ASP A 96 6.50 -1.71 -10.19
N LEU A 97 6.04 -1.15 -9.07
CA LEU A 97 6.22 -1.78 -7.75
C LEU A 97 5.44 -3.10 -7.64
N ILE A 98 4.21 -3.14 -8.18
CA ILE A 98 3.40 -4.35 -8.28
C ILE A 98 4.08 -5.43 -9.14
N LEU A 99 4.91 -5.04 -10.10
CA LEU A 99 5.72 -5.96 -10.92
C LEU A 99 7.10 -6.27 -10.29
N GLY A 100 7.37 -5.81 -9.07
CA GLY A 100 8.62 -6.03 -8.35
C GLY A 100 9.80 -5.27 -8.95
N LYS A 101 9.54 -4.21 -9.71
CA LYS A 101 10.57 -3.36 -10.32
C LYS A 101 10.87 -2.16 -9.43
N SER A 102 12.12 -1.75 -9.42
CA SER A 102 12.49 -0.45 -8.85
C SER A 102 11.90 0.67 -9.69
N SER A 103 11.36 1.69 -9.02
CA SER A 103 10.73 2.86 -9.64
C SER A 103 11.11 4.13 -8.88
N ASP A 104 11.31 5.21 -9.63
CA ASP A 104 11.44 6.57 -9.09
C ASP A 104 10.07 7.15 -8.67
N GLN A 105 8.97 6.55 -9.15
CA GLN A 105 7.59 6.87 -8.81
C GLN A 105 6.90 5.60 -8.26
N PRO A 106 7.14 5.26 -6.99
CA PRO A 106 6.71 3.97 -6.44
C PRO A 106 5.21 3.90 -6.16
N THR A 107 4.51 5.03 -6.18
CA THR A 107 3.09 5.16 -5.88
C THR A 107 2.38 6.01 -6.94
N THR A 108 1.07 5.81 -7.07
CA THR A 108 0.19 6.57 -7.98
C THR A 108 -0.91 7.22 -7.15
N ALA A 109 -1.07 8.53 -7.28
CA ALA A 109 -2.13 9.27 -6.58
C ALA A 109 -3.52 8.87 -7.10
N LEU A 110 -4.50 8.80 -6.19
CA LEU A 110 -5.91 8.69 -6.52
C LEU A 110 -6.58 10.06 -6.34
N ASP A 111 -7.70 10.27 -7.02
CA ASP A 111 -8.63 11.36 -6.70
C ASP A 111 -9.46 11.01 -5.46
N GLU A 112 -8.77 10.74 -4.36
CA GLU A 112 -9.34 10.25 -3.12
C GLU A 112 -8.57 10.78 -1.92
N TRP A 113 -9.30 11.16 -0.87
CA TRP A 113 -8.74 11.73 0.35
C TRP A 113 -9.33 11.07 1.59
N LEU A 114 -8.48 10.91 2.60
CA LEU A 114 -8.81 10.32 3.88
C LEU A 114 -8.43 11.30 5.00
N ALA A 115 -9.34 11.50 5.96
CA ALA A 115 -9.07 12.30 7.16
C ALA A 115 -9.55 11.56 8.42
N PRO A 116 -8.90 11.74 9.57
CA PRO A 116 -9.44 11.24 10.83
C PRO A 116 -10.66 12.06 11.27
N ILE A 117 -11.65 11.40 11.83
CA ILE A 117 -12.80 11.99 12.53
C ILE A 117 -12.40 12.17 13.98
N LEU A 118 -12.60 13.38 14.52
CA LEU A 118 -12.11 13.76 15.85
C LEU A 118 -13.25 14.20 16.78
N GLY A 119 -13.17 13.77 18.03
CA GLY A 119 -14.02 14.23 19.12
C GLY A 119 -13.57 15.59 19.69
N PRO A 120 -14.31 16.12 20.67
CA PRO A 120 -14.10 17.47 21.22
C PRO A 120 -12.72 17.70 21.86
N ALA A 121 -12.06 16.64 22.33
CA ALA A 121 -10.71 16.72 22.90
C ALA A 121 -9.63 16.34 21.88
N GLY A 122 -9.98 16.20 20.59
CA GLY A 122 -9.08 15.74 19.53
C GLY A 122 -8.85 14.22 19.54
N GLU A 123 -9.64 13.48 20.33
CA GLU A 123 -9.56 12.02 20.35
C GLU A 123 -10.03 11.42 19.02
N PRO A 124 -9.34 10.40 18.50
CA PRO A 124 -9.74 9.72 17.27
C PRO A 124 -11.04 8.95 17.48
N LEU A 125 -12.00 9.13 16.57
CA LEU A 125 -13.27 8.38 16.55
C LEU A 125 -13.37 7.43 15.35
N GLY A 126 -12.67 7.74 14.25
CA GLY A 126 -12.73 6.95 13.02
C GLY A 126 -12.11 7.68 11.84
N ALA A 127 -12.35 7.20 10.62
CA ALA A 127 -11.84 7.82 9.40
C ALA A 127 -12.98 8.16 8.43
N TYR A 128 -12.86 9.31 7.76
CA TYR A 128 -13.80 9.81 6.76
C TYR A 128 -13.09 9.89 5.41
N ARG A 129 -13.73 9.34 4.37
CA ARG A 129 -13.17 9.18 3.04
C ARG A 129 -14.03 9.90 2.02
N VAL A 130 -13.38 10.68 1.16
CA VAL A 130 -14.02 11.37 0.04
C VAL A 130 -13.28 11.05 -1.25
N TRP A 131 -13.97 11.13 -2.37
CA TRP A 131 -13.40 10.85 -3.68
C TRP A 131 -14.02 11.73 -4.76
N ARG A 132 -13.36 11.85 -5.91
CA ARG A 132 -13.98 12.35 -7.14
C ARG A 132 -14.24 11.19 -8.09
N PRO A 133 -15.50 10.94 -8.48
CA PRO A 133 -15.83 9.92 -9.48
C PRO A 133 -15.13 10.13 -10.83
N THR A 134 -14.89 11.39 -11.21
CA THR A 134 -14.14 11.79 -12.40
C THR A 134 -13.28 13.02 -12.11
N PRO A 135 -12.20 13.29 -12.87
CA PRO A 135 -11.34 14.46 -12.63
C PRO A 135 -12.08 15.80 -12.58
N GLU A 136 -13.20 15.88 -13.33
CA GLU A 136 -13.98 17.11 -13.51
C GLU A 136 -15.15 17.20 -12.51
N SER A 137 -15.35 16.18 -11.67
CA SER A 137 -16.40 16.13 -10.67
C SER A 137 -15.97 16.74 -9.34
N THR A 138 -16.94 17.15 -8.53
CA THR A 138 -16.71 17.61 -7.17
C THR A 138 -16.49 16.42 -6.24
N ALA A 139 -15.59 16.57 -5.25
CA ALA A 139 -15.42 15.58 -4.20
C ALA A 139 -16.74 15.28 -3.46
N GLU A 140 -17.01 14.00 -3.25
CA GLU A 140 -18.19 13.51 -2.53
C GLU A 140 -17.80 12.43 -1.51
N LEU A 141 -18.71 12.13 -0.58
CA LEU A 141 -18.52 11.09 0.42
C LEU A 141 -18.34 9.72 -0.26
N ALA A 142 -17.21 9.07 -0.01
CA ALA A 142 -16.94 7.69 -0.43
C ALA A 142 -17.30 6.69 0.67
N GLY A 143 -17.18 7.09 1.95
CA GLY A 143 -17.53 6.27 3.10
C GLY A 143 -16.81 6.73 4.38
N TYR A 144 -17.10 6.05 5.49
CA TYR A 144 -16.44 6.26 6.77
C TYR A 144 -16.37 4.95 7.56
N ASN A 145 -15.48 4.88 8.56
CA ASN A 145 -15.38 3.75 9.48
C ASN A 145 -14.98 4.22 10.88
N ASN A 146 -15.18 3.36 11.87
CA ASN A 146 -14.85 3.58 13.29
C ASN A 146 -13.47 3.03 13.68
N ASP A 147 -12.53 2.93 12.72
CA ASP A 147 -11.17 2.48 13.00
C ASP A 147 -10.39 3.58 13.73
N ILE A 148 -10.52 3.56 15.06
CA ILE A 148 -9.84 4.48 15.97
C ILE A 148 -8.31 4.36 15.85
N GLU A 149 -7.78 3.18 15.56
CA GLU A 149 -6.33 2.98 15.41
C GLU A 149 -5.80 3.65 14.14
N LEU A 150 -6.50 3.47 13.01
CA LEU A 150 -6.20 4.17 11.77
C LEU A 150 -6.32 5.69 11.96
N ALA A 151 -7.39 6.16 12.57
CA ALA A 151 -7.59 7.58 12.85
C ALA A 151 -6.46 8.16 13.72
N ALA A 152 -6.04 7.44 14.77
CA ALA A 152 -4.92 7.82 15.62
C ALA A 152 -3.59 7.85 14.86
N ALA A 153 -3.40 6.91 13.93
CA ALA A 153 -2.21 6.84 13.10
C ALA A 153 -2.16 8.01 12.09
N LEU A 154 -3.29 8.32 11.44
CA LEU A 154 -3.41 9.45 10.51
C LEU A 154 -3.05 10.79 11.16
N GLN A 155 -3.46 11.01 12.42
CA GLN A 155 -3.10 12.21 13.19
C GLN A 155 -1.59 12.34 13.44
N LYS A 156 -0.86 11.22 13.50
CA LYS A 156 0.58 11.18 13.79
C LYS A 156 1.45 11.19 12.53
N LEU A 157 0.83 11.07 11.35
CA LEU A 157 1.58 11.07 10.10
C LEU A 157 2.27 12.42 9.91
N ASP A 158 3.51 12.37 9.45
CA ASP A 158 4.23 13.55 9.00
C ASP A 158 3.52 14.17 7.78
N GLU A 159 3.49 15.51 7.69
CA GLU A 159 2.86 16.24 6.58
C GLU A 159 3.45 15.87 5.22
N VAL A 160 4.74 15.50 5.15
CA VAL A 160 5.39 15.13 3.88
C VAL A 160 5.28 13.65 3.53
N SER A 161 4.63 12.83 4.36
CA SER A 161 4.44 11.40 4.09
C SER A 161 3.28 11.18 3.12
N VAL A 162 3.53 10.35 2.11
CA VAL A 162 2.49 9.87 1.17
C VAL A 162 1.73 8.71 1.81
N LEU A 163 0.40 8.83 1.88
CA LEU A 163 -0.48 7.77 2.37
C LEU A 163 -0.79 6.78 1.24
N VAL A 164 -0.46 5.50 1.42
CA VAL A 164 -0.66 4.45 0.42
C VAL A 164 -1.63 3.40 0.94
N SER A 165 -2.68 3.14 0.19
CA SER A 165 -3.61 2.03 0.40
C SER A 165 -3.11 0.79 -0.34
N ASP A 166 -3.10 -0.35 0.34
CA ASP A 166 -2.99 -1.67 -0.26
C ASP A 166 -4.28 -2.45 0.03
N PRO A 167 -5.22 -2.47 -0.93
CA PRO A 167 -6.51 -3.11 -0.74
C PRO A 167 -6.43 -4.64 -0.65
N THR A 168 -5.33 -5.27 -1.05
CA THR A 168 -5.22 -6.74 -1.07
C THR A 168 -5.23 -7.35 0.33
N ILE A 169 -4.83 -6.57 1.34
CA ILE A 169 -4.76 -6.99 2.74
C ILE A 169 -5.29 -5.92 3.70
N GLU A 170 -6.07 -4.96 3.19
CA GLU A 170 -6.59 -3.84 3.97
C GLU A 170 -5.49 -3.08 4.73
N ALA A 171 -4.35 -2.86 4.09
CA ALA A 171 -3.17 -2.24 4.70
C ALA A 171 -3.02 -0.78 4.30
N TRP A 172 -2.61 0.04 5.26
CA TRP A 172 -2.26 1.44 5.03
C TRP A 172 -0.78 1.63 5.35
N TYR A 173 -0.06 2.28 4.43
CA TYR A 173 1.36 2.58 4.56
C TYR A 173 1.62 4.09 4.45
N ALA A 174 2.69 4.53 5.09
CA ALA A 174 3.24 5.86 4.91
C ALA A 174 4.58 5.74 4.18
N VAL A 175 4.73 6.47 3.09
CA VAL A 175 5.96 6.49 2.29
C VAL A 175 6.61 7.85 2.40
N ARG A 176 7.87 7.86 2.83
CA ARG A 176 8.70 9.06 2.94
C ARG A 176 10.16 8.70 2.68
N ASP A 177 10.85 9.50 1.86
CA ASP A 177 12.28 9.35 1.60
C ASP A 177 12.68 7.92 1.19
N ARG A 178 11.84 7.27 0.35
CA ARG A 178 11.97 5.85 -0.07
C ARG A 178 11.94 4.83 1.08
N SER A 179 11.45 5.21 2.25
CA SER A 179 11.12 4.33 3.36
C SER A 179 9.61 4.18 3.49
N VAL A 180 9.17 2.95 3.75
CA VAL A 180 7.78 2.55 3.95
C VAL A 180 7.59 2.20 5.42
N SER A 181 6.62 2.81 6.07
CA SER A 181 6.21 2.50 7.44
C SER A 181 4.76 2.07 7.48
N ALA A 182 4.42 1.13 8.37
CA ALA A 182 3.04 0.71 8.59
C ALA A 182 2.22 1.81 9.29
N VAL A 183 0.98 2.01 8.83
CA VAL A 183 0.00 2.92 9.45
C VAL A 183 -1.02 2.16 10.28
N ASN A 184 -1.44 0.97 9.83
CA ASN A 184 -2.37 0.12 10.55
C ASN A 184 -1.80 -1.27 10.85
N GLN A 185 -2.55 -2.08 11.59
CA GLN A 185 -2.10 -3.40 12.02
C GLN A 185 -1.83 -4.36 10.84
N SER A 186 -2.66 -4.33 9.79
CA SER A 186 -2.46 -5.17 8.60
C SER A 186 -1.12 -4.87 7.93
N ALA A 187 -0.78 -3.59 7.76
CA ALA A 187 0.53 -3.19 7.26
C ALA A 187 1.67 -3.62 8.19
N ALA A 188 1.48 -3.51 9.52
CA ALA A 188 2.52 -3.83 10.50
C ALA A 188 2.85 -5.33 10.57
N ARG A 189 1.95 -6.23 10.15
CA ARG A 189 2.24 -7.67 10.04
C ARG A 189 3.27 -7.95 8.94
N GLU A 190 3.29 -7.15 7.89
CA GLU A 190 4.15 -7.31 6.72
C GLU A 190 5.42 -6.45 6.82
N VAL A 191 5.27 -5.22 7.29
CA VAL A 191 6.33 -4.21 7.41
C VAL A 191 6.36 -3.70 8.85
N PRO A 192 6.92 -4.48 9.81
CA PRO A 192 6.87 -4.17 11.25
C PRO A 192 7.80 -3.02 11.67
N TYR A 193 8.75 -2.64 10.81
CA TYR A 193 9.67 -1.52 11.01
C TYR A 193 9.80 -0.74 9.70
N PRO A 194 10.27 0.52 9.72
CA PRO A 194 10.52 1.27 8.50
C PRO A 194 11.46 0.51 7.56
N THR A 195 10.99 0.22 6.35
CA THR A 195 11.66 -0.66 5.38
C THR A 195 11.90 0.08 4.08
N ALA A 196 12.99 -0.21 3.37
CA ALA A 196 13.28 0.40 2.08
C ALA A 196 12.22 0.01 1.04
N ILE A 197 11.81 0.96 0.19
CA ILE A 197 10.75 0.73 -0.79
C ILE A 197 11.07 -0.37 -1.80
N ASP A 198 12.36 -0.54 -2.12
CA ASP A 198 12.83 -1.60 -3.02
C ASP A 198 12.71 -3.00 -2.37
N GLU A 199 12.78 -3.09 -1.05
CA GLU A 199 12.51 -4.34 -0.32
C GLU A 199 11.00 -4.62 -0.24
N VAL A 200 10.20 -3.57 0.01
CA VAL A 200 8.73 -3.67 -0.01
C VAL A 200 8.20 -4.05 -1.39
N ALA A 201 8.86 -3.64 -2.47
CA ALA A 201 8.46 -3.99 -3.83
C ALA A 201 8.36 -5.51 -4.07
N LEU A 202 9.24 -6.30 -3.45
CA LEU A 202 9.19 -7.77 -3.55
C LEU A 202 7.94 -8.33 -2.86
N LEU A 203 7.62 -7.84 -1.67
CA LEU A 203 6.44 -8.25 -0.90
C LEU A 203 5.15 -7.88 -1.62
N VAL A 204 5.08 -6.64 -2.14
CA VAL A 204 3.93 -6.15 -2.91
C VAL A 204 3.76 -6.99 -4.18
N ALA A 205 4.84 -7.27 -4.91
CA ALA A 205 4.76 -8.06 -6.13
C ALA A 205 4.29 -9.50 -5.91
N GLU A 206 4.81 -10.16 -4.88
CA GLU A 206 4.38 -11.52 -4.51
C GLU A 206 2.88 -11.53 -4.17
N ARG A 207 2.44 -10.60 -3.32
CA ARG A 207 1.06 -10.50 -2.86
C ARG A 207 0.08 -10.18 -3.97
N TYR A 208 0.38 -9.19 -4.80
CA TYR A 208 -0.48 -8.85 -5.94
C TYR A 208 -0.47 -9.97 -7.00
N GLY A 209 0.65 -10.66 -7.19
CA GLY A 209 0.71 -11.84 -8.04
C GLY A 209 -0.23 -12.96 -7.56
N ALA A 210 -0.25 -13.24 -6.26
CA ALA A 210 -1.18 -14.21 -5.66
C ALA A 210 -2.65 -13.77 -5.78
N ALA A 211 -2.95 -12.51 -5.46
CA ALA A 211 -4.32 -11.99 -5.55
C ALA A 211 -4.87 -12.02 -6.99
N ILE A 212 -4.02 -11.77 -8.00
CA ILE A 212 -4.39 -11.90 -9.41
C ILE A 212 -4.65 -13.37 -9.77
N ALA A 213 -3.75 -14.28 -9.41
CA ALA A 213 -3.90 -15.71 -9.69
C ALA A 213 -5.18 -16.30 -9.09
N ASP A 214 -5.48 -15.96 -7.83
CA ASP A 214 -6.70 -16.41 -7.14
C ASP A 214 -7.96 -15.89 -7.86
N SER A 215 -7.92 -14.64 -8.36
CA SER A 215 -9.07 -14.08 -9.09
C SER A 215 -9.31 -14.75 -10.45
N GLU A 216 -8.24 -15.20 -11.12
CA GLU A 216 -8.33 -15.96 -12.37
C GLU A 216 -8.90 -17.37 -12.13
N GLU A 217 -8.53 -18.02 -11.02
CA GLU A 217 -9.05 -19.33 -10.63
C GLU A 217 -10.56 -19.31 -10.32
N VAL A 218 -11.04 -18.24 -9.69
CA VAL A 218 -12.49 -18.03 -9.46
C VAL A 218 -13.25 -17.73 -10.76
N GLY A 219 -12.55 -17.32 -11.83
CA GLY A 219 -13.08 -16.89 -13.12
C GLY A 219 -13.50 -17.99 -14.11
N GLU A 220 -13.22 -19.26 -13.84
CA GLU A 220 -13.65 -20.39 -14.70
C GLU A 220 -14.46 -21.44 -13.91
N GLY A 221 -15.62 -21.05 -13.36
CA GLY A 221 -16.63 -22.06 -12.95
C GLY A 221 -17.62 -21.77 -11.82
N ALA A 222 -17.63 -20.59 -11.19
CA ALA A 222 -18.48 -20.35 -10.01
C ALA A 222 -19.75 -19.52 -10.27
N ALA A 223 -20.63 -20.01 -11.16
CA ALA A 223 -22.06 -19.72 -11.03
C ALA A 223 -22.63 -20.65 -9.94
N GLY A 224 -22.41 -20.32 -8.67
CA GLY A 224 -22.73 -21.22 -7.55
C GLY A 224 -22.92 -20.48 -6.23
N GLY A 225 -24.13 -19.98 -6.03
CA GLY A 225 -24.79 -19.67 -4.75
C GLY A 225 -23.93 -19.37 -3.52
N MET A 226 -23.81 -18.10 -3.17
CA MET A 226 -23.83 -17.66 -1.78
C MET A 226 -24.79 -16.47 -1.67
N ALA A 227 -25.69 -16.56 -0.68
CA ALA A 227 -26.80 -15.62 -0.51
C ALA A 227 -26.31 -14.18 -0.31
N VAL A 228 -27.07 -13.25 -0.87
CA VAL A 228 -26.78 -11.80 -0.96
C VAL A 228 -26.77 -11.10 0.41
N ASP A 229 -27.21 -11.76 1.49
CA ASP A 229 -27.39 -11.13 2.81
C ASP A 229 -26.17 -11.11 3.73
N ASP A 230 -25.08 -11.83 3.42
CA ASP A 230 -23.91 -11.94 4.34
C ASP A 230 -22.67 -11.16 3.88
N ARG A 231 -22.80 -10.31 2.83
CA ARG A 231 -21.75 -9.37 2.44
C ARG A 231 -21.86 -8.11 3.30
N ARG A 232 -20.92 -7.93 4.23
CA ARG A 232 -20.82 -6.70 5.03
C ARG A 232 -20.81 -5.45 4.10
N PRO A 233 -21.57 -4.39 4.39
CA PRO A 233 -22.06 -3.47 3.35
C PRO A 233 -21.11 -2.37 2.85
N TRP A 234 -19.83 -2.35 3.24
CA TRP A 234 -19.05 -1.09 3.24
C TRP A 234 -17.82 -1.07 2.33
N PHE A 235 -17.53 -2.15 1.60
CA PHE A 235 -16.58 -2.09 0.50
C PHE A 235 -17.35 -1.94 -0.82
N TYR A 236 -17.36 -0.70 -1.30
CA TYR A 236 -17.74 -0.23 -2.63
C TYR A 236 -19.24 0.04 -2.91
N GLY A 237 -19.57 1.31 -3.14
CA GLY A 237 -20.75 1.71 -3.92
C GLY A 237 -20.65 1.37 -5.42
N MET A 238 -19.56 0.74 -5.89
CA MET A 238 -19.34 0.25 -7.26
C MET A 238 -18.35 -0.93 -7.28
N ASP A 239 -18.76 -2.08 -7.86
CA ASP A 239 -17.98 -3.32 -8.01
C ASP A 239 -16.44 -3.14 -8.03
N PRO A 240 -15.66 -3.86 -7.19
CA PRO A 240 -14.19 -3.71 -7.06
C PRO A 240 -13.39 -3.86 -8.37
N TRP A 241 -14.02 -4.40 -9.41
CA TRP A 241 -13.43 -4.62 -10.73
C TRP A 241 -13.47 -3.40 -11.66
N ILE A 242 -14.30 -2.38 -11.38
CA ILE A 242 -14.56 -1.34 -12.40
C ILE A 242 -13.49 -0.23 -12.41
N LEU A 243 -12.84 0.08 -11.28
CA LEU A 243 -11.86 1.18 -11.23
C LEU A 243 -10.40 0.72 -11.07
N GLY A 244 -10.15 -0.40 -10.38
CA GLY A 244 -8.83 -1.03 -10.35
C GLY A 244 -8.58 -1.92 -11.57
N ALA A 245 -9.52 -2.82 -11.87
CA ALA A 245 -9.37 -3.78 -12.96
C ALA A 245 -9.81 -3.26 -14.34
N GLY A 246 -10.61 -2.19 -14.45
CA GLY A 246 -10.84 -1.54 -15.75
C GLY A 246 -9.54 -1.04 -16.38
N SER A 247 -8.65 -0.51 -15.54
CA SER A 247 -7.31 -0.05 -15.89
C SER A 247 -6.31 -1.21 -16.02
N LEU A 248 -6.40 -2.24 -15.17
CA LEU A 248 -5.52 -3.41 -15.22
C LEU A 248 -5.85 -4.38 -16.37
N LEU A 249 -7.12 -4.59 -16.73
CA LEU A 249 -7.54 -5.43 -17.86
C LEU A 249 -7.18 -4.80 -19.21
N LEU A 250 -7.14 -3.47 -19.31
CA LEU A 250 -6.64 -2.79 -20.51
C LEU A 250 -5.11 -2.90 -20.66
N LEU A 251 -4.36 -3.13 -19.57
CA LEU A 251 -2.92 -3.36 -19.61
C LEU A 251 -2.55 -4.85 -19.82
N VAL A 252 -3.36 -5.80 -19.34
CA VAL A 252 -3.16 -7.24 -19.59
C VAL A 252 -3.53 -7.65 -21.02
N ALA A 253 -4.54 -7.02 -21.63
CA ALA A 253 -4.90 -7.28 -23.04
C ALA A 253 -3.77 -6.94 -24.04
N ALA A 254 -2.92 -5.96 -23.69
CA ALA A 254 -1.77 -5.58 -24.53
C ALA A 254 -0.57 -6.56 -24.42
N TRP A 255 -0.44 -7.33 -23.33
CA TRP A 255 0.71 -8.21 -23.10
C TRP A 255 0.43 -9.71 -23.32
N GLY A 256 -0.81 -10.18 -23.11
CA GLY A 256 -1.21 -11.55 -23.48
C GLY A 256 -0.99 -11.85 -24.97
N GLY A 257 -1.21 -10.86 -25.85
CA GLY A 257 -0.95 -10.97 -27.29
C GLY A 257 0.54 -11.12 -27.66
N ILE A 258 1.44 -10.50 -26.90
CA ILE A 258 2.89 -10.52 -27.17
C ILE A 258 3.50 -11.86 -26.76
N TRP A 259 3.04 -12.44 -25.64
CA TRP A 259 3.51 -13.75 -25.17
C TRP A 259 2.99 -14.88 -26.06
N TRP A 260 1.72 -14.83 -26.46
CA TRP A 260 1.12 -15.80 -27.38
C TRP A 260 1.72 -15.76 -28.80
N ALA A 261 2.05 -14.57 -29.32
CA ALA A 261 2.72 -14.42 -30.62
C ALA A 261 4.18 -14.94 -30.63
N ARG A 262 4.87 -14.94 -29.48
CA ARG A 262 6.22 -15.53 -29.34
C ARG A 262 6.19 -17.05 -29.21
N ALA A 263 5.17 -17.62 -28.57
CA ALA A 263 5.01 -19.06 -28.43
C ALA A 263 4.77 -19.77 -29.78
N ARG A 264 3.96 -19.17 -30.67
CA ARG A 264 3.66 -19.75 -32.01
C ARG A 264 4.87 -19.80 -32.97
N ARG A 265 5.86 -18.92 -32.84
CA ARG A 265 7.06 -18.93 -33.70
C ARG A 265 8.05 -20.04 -33.37
N ARG A 266 7.92 -20.70 -32.20
CA ARG A 266 8.81 -21.80 -31.80
C ARG A 266 8.28 -23.20 -32.14
N VAL A 267 7.00 -23.30 -32.50
CA VAL A 267 6.35 -24.58 -32.84
C VAL A 267 6.24 -24.77 -34.37
N GLY A 268 6.57 -23.73 -35.15
CA GLY A 268 6.35 -23.69 -36.60
C GLY A 268 7.56 -23.96 -37.49
N ASP A 269 8.62 -24.62 -37.02
CA ASP A 269 9.75 -24.98 -37.90
C ASP A 269 10.19 -26.45 -37.79
N PRO A 270 9.41 -27.41 -38.32
CA PRO A 270 9.87 -28.76 -38.58
C PRO A 270 10.09 -28.98 -40.09
N ALA A 271 11.08 -28.32 -40.70
CA ALA A 271 11.69 -28.81 -41.95
C ALA A 271 12.85 -27.92 -42.45
N ALA A 272 14.09 -28.35 -42.23
CA ALA A 272 15.15 -28.25 -43.25
C ALA A 272 16.42 -28.99 -42.80
N LEU A 273 16.43 -30.32 -42.91
CA LEU A 273 17.61 -31.10 -43.31
C LEU A 273 17.06 -32.22 -44.21
N PRO A 274 17.58 -32.34 -45.44
CA PRO A 274 18.75 -33.19 -45.64
C PRO A 274 20.04 -32.42 -45.93
#